data_AF-A0A0A8GZK2-F1
#
_entry.id   AF-A0A0A8GZK2-F1
#
_cell.length_a   1.000
_cell.length_b   1.000
_cell.length_c   1.000
_cell.angle_alpha   90.00
_cell.angle_beta   90.00
_cell.angle_gamma   90.00
#
_symmetry.space_group_name_H-M   'P 1'
#
loop_
_entity.id
_entity.type
_entity.pdbx_description
1 polymer ?
#
loop_
_entity_poly.entity_id
_entity_poly.type
_entity_poly.pdbx_seq_one_letter_code
_entity_poly.pdbx_strand_id
1 'polypeptide(L)' 'MLKKYFDDNNINLKKFAQKYGLDYMSLFRVVNGYYSEKYIAKSNTKAVYKKLLELNIIHELPDILK' A
#
# COMPACT_ATOMS: atom_id res chain seq x y z
N MET A 1 -11.49 -0.33 -0.25
CA MET A 1 -11.16 -0.45 -1.68
C MET A 1 -9.94 -1.33 -1.92
N LEU A 2 -8.77 -1.02 -1.33
CA LEU A 2 -7.55 -1.80 -1.53
C LEU A 2 -7.68 -3.27 -1.13
N LYS A 3 -8.15 -3.56 0.09
CA LYS A 3 -8.36 -4.94 0.54
C LYS A 3 -9.16 -5.77 -0.48
N LYS A 4 -10.31 -5.24 -0.91
CA LYS A 4 -11.17 -5.88 -1.91
C LYS A 4 -10.45 -6.09 -3.25
N TYR A 5 -9.68 -5.11 -3.74
CA TYR A 5 -8.88 -5.29 -4.96
C TYR A 5 -7.88 -6.45 -4.83
N PHE A 6 -7.16 -6.55 -3.71
CA PHE A 6 -6.20 -7.63 -3.50
C PHE A 6 -6.88 -9.00 -3.35
N ASP A 7 -8.03 -9.05 -2.68
CA ASP A 7 -8.83 -10.26 -2.50
C ASP A 7 -9.42 -10.73 -3.85
N ASP A 8 -10.08 -9.84 -4.60
CA ASP A 8 -10.73 -10.13 -5.89
C ASP A 8 -9.73 -10.59 -6.95
N ASN A 9 -8.48 -10.08 -6.90
CA ASN A 9 -7.41 -10.47 -7.82
C ASN A 9 -6.53 -11.62 -7.29
N ASN A 10 -6.88 -12.21 -6.14
CA ASN A 10 -6.13 -13.28 -5.48
C ASN A 10 -4.62 -12.95 -5.30
N ILE A 11 -4.33 -11.68 -5.00
CA ILE A 11 -2.97 -11.17 -4.86
C ILE A 11 -2.47 -11.46 -3.46
N ASN A 12 -1.45 -12.32 -3.37
CA ASN A 12 -0.77 -12.56 -2.10
C ASN A 12 0.11 -11.37 -1.70
N LEU A 13 -0.20 -10.74 -0.57
CA LEU A 13 0.52 -9.56 -0.05
C LEU A 13 2.01 -9.80 0.18
N LYS A 14 2.42 -10.99 0.66
CA LYS A 14 3.85 -11.30 0.88
C LYS A 14 4.59 -11.36 -0.45
N LYS A 15 4.02 -12.06 -1.45
CA LYS A 15 4.62 -12.13 -2.79
C LYS A 15 4.65 -10.78 -3.47
N PHE A 16 3.59 -9.99 -3.32
CA PHE A 16 3.54 -8.62 -3.86
C PHE A 16 4.62 -7.74 -3.23
N ALA A 17 4.74 -7.77 -1.89
CA ALA A 17 5.76 -7.01 -1.17
C ALA A 17 7.18 -7.40 -1.63
N GLN A 18 7.46 -8.70 -1.73
CA GLN A 18 8.75 -9.20 -2.20
C GLN A 18 9.04 -8.78 -3.66
N LYS A 19 8.06 -8.92 -4.56
CA LYS A 19 8.19 -8.57 -5.98
C LYS A 19 8.58 -7.12 -6.20
N TYR A 20 8.05 -6.21 -5.37
CA TYR A 20 8.26 -4.77 -5.51
C TYR A 20 9.21 -4.18 -4.46
N GLY A 21 9.89 -5.01 -3.66
CA GLY A 21 10.81 -4.54 -2.62
C GLY A 21 10.16 -3.70 -1.53
N LEU A 22 8.88 -3.97 -1.21
CA LEU A 22 8.12 -3.24 -0.21
C LEU A 22 8.21 -3.92 1.15
N ASP A 23 8.11 -3.12 2.22
CA ASP A 23 7.93 -3.64 3.56
C ASP A 23 6.55 -4.28 3.71
N TYR A 24 6.51 -5.57 4.04
CA TYR A 24 5.28 -6.35 4.15
C TYR A 24 4.31 -5.76 5.19
N MET A 25 4.82 -5.33 6.34
CA MET A 25 3.96 -4.80 7.41
C MET A 25 3.31 -3.47 7.01
N SER A 26 4.07 -2.62 6.32
CA SER A 26 3.56 -1.37 5.75
C SER A 26 2.51 -1.65 4.68
N LEU A 27 2.76 -2.60 3.76
CA LEU A 27 1.78 -3.00 2.75
C LEU A 27 0.51 -3.56 3.38
N PHE A 28 0.64 -4.46 4.36
CA PHE A 28 -0.49 -5.05 5.07
C PHE A 28 -1.36 -3.97 5.73
N ARG A 29 -0.74 -2.99 6.39
CA ARG A 29 -1.45 -1.88 7.02
C ARG A 29 -2.18 -1.03 6.00
N VAL A 30 -1.53 -0.65 4.91
CA VAL A 30 -2.14 0.14 3.83
C VAL A 30 -3.30 -0.61 3.18
N VAL A 31 -3.12 -1.89 2.84
CA VAL A 31 -4.20 -2.65 2.19
C VAL A 31 -5.42 -2.81 3.10
N ASN A 32 -5.22 -3.04 4.39
CA ASN A 32 -6.30 -3.26 5.36
C ASN A 32 -6.92 -1.97 5.93
N GLY A 33 -6.44 -0.79 5.54
CA GLY A 33 -6.99 0.46 6.06
C GLY A 33 -6.40 0.93 7.38
N TYR A 34 -5.34 0.28 7.87
CA TYR A 34 -4.70 0.58 9.15
C TYR A 34 -3.66 1.69 9.04
N TYR A 35 -4.09 2.87 8.60
CA TYR A 35 -3.25 4.06 8.54
C TYR A 35 -3.62 5.01 9.68
N SER A 36 -2.64 5.32 10.53
CA SER A 36 -2.67 6.53 11.36
C SER A 36 -1.65 7.52 10.81
N GLU A 37 -1.85 8.81 11.05
CA GLU A 37 -0.94 9.89 10.61
C GLU A 37 0.52 9.59 10.97
N LYS A 38 0.74 9.05 12.17
CA LYS A 38 2.05 8.60 12.69
C LYS A 38 2.71 7.52 11.82
N TYR A 39 1.94 6.66 11.16
CA TYR A 39 2.46 5.61 10.28
C TYR A 39 2.60 6.07 8.83
N ILE A 40 1.77 7.00 8.37
CA ILE A 40 1.85 7.56 7.01
C ILE A 40 3.15 8.34 6.82
N ALA A 41 3.62 9.04 7.86
CA ALA A 41 4.89 9.78 7.84
C ALA A 41 6.15 8.88 7.69
N LYS A 42 6.02 7.55 7.78
CA LYS A 42 7.16 6.64 7.61
C LYS A 42 7.47 6.41 6.12
N SER A 43 8.76 6.43 5.79
CA SER A 43 9.28 6.20 4.43
C SER A 43 8.69 4.94 3.76
N ASN A 44 8.58 3.83 4.51
CA ASN A 44 8.05 2.56 3.99
C ASN A 44 6.57 2.66 3.57
N THR A 45 5.74 3.35 4.34
CA THR A 45 4.32 3.55 4.01
C THR A 45 4.18 4.42 2.76
N LYS A 46 5.00 5.48 2.65
CA LYS A 46 5.04 6.33 1.45
C LYS A 46 5.46 5.54 0.21
N ALA A 47 6.46 4.66 0.33
CA ALA A 47 6.87 3.78 -0.77
C ALA A 47 5.74 2.85 -1.24
N VAL A 48 4.94 2.30 -0.31
CA VAL A 48 3.75 1.50 -0.66
C VAL A 48 2.75 2.32 -1.46
N TYR A 49 2.35 3.51 -0.99
CA TYR A 49 1.38 4.34 -1.70
C TYR A 49 1.86 4.77 -3.08
N LYS A 50 3.13 5.18 -3.20
CA LYS A 50 3.74 5.48 -4.50
C LYS A 50 3.66 4.29 -5.43
N LYS A 51 3.98 3.08 -4.93
CA LYS A 51 3.94 1.89 -5.77
C LYS A 51 2.53 1.51 -6.21
N LEU A 52 1.55 1.68 -5.33
CA LEU A 52 0.13 1.47 -5.68
C LEU A 52 -0.34 2.47 -6.75
N LEU A 53 0.11 3.72 -6.69
CA LEU A 53 -0.18 4.75 -7.68
C LEU A 53 0.50 4.45 -9.03
N GLU A 54 1.79 4.09 -9.02
CA GLU A 54 2.53 3.68 -10.23
C GLU A 54 1.85 2.51 -10.96
N LEU A 55 1.25 1.59 -10.21
CA LEU A 55 0.55 0.43 -10.74
C LEU A 55 -0.93 0.71 -11.08
N ASN A 56 -1.39 1.96 -10.96
CA ASN A 56 -2.78 2.38 -11.15
C ASN A 56 -3.80 1.58 -10.29
N ILE A 57 -3.38 1.07 -9.13
CA ILE A 57 -4.26 0.42 -8.15
C ILE A 57 -5.03 1.46 -7.35
N ILE A 58 -4.43 2.64 -7.17
CA ILE A 58 -5.08 3.86 -6.65
C ILE A 58 -4.89 4.99 -7.67
N HIS A 59 -5.79 5.98 -7.65
CA HIS A 59 -5.75 7.10 -8.60
C HIS A 59 -5.05 8.35 -8.06
N GLU A 60 -4.89 8.45 -6.74
CA GLU A 60 -4.20 9.56 -6.09
C GLU A 60 -3.49 9.10 -4.82
N LEU A 61 -2.49 9.87 -4.40
CA LEU A 61 -1.90 9.74 -3.07
C LEU A 61 -2.85 10.32 -2.02
N PRO A 62 -2.84 9.79 -0.78
CA PRO A 62 -3.49 10.46 0.35
C PRO A 62 -2.97 11.90 0.50
N ASP A 63 -3.82 12.84 0.93
CA ASP A 63 -3.46 14.27 1.02
C ASP A 63 -2.22 14.54 1.88
N ILE A 64 -2.01 13.74 2.93
CA ILE A 64 -0.80 13.81 3.79
C ILE A 64 0.50 13.49 3.02
N LEU A 65 0.39 12.80 1.88
CA LEU A 65 1.52 12.40 1.03
C LEU A 65 1.62 13.19 -0.27
N LYS A 66 0.64 14.06 -0.57
CA LYS A 66 0.74 15.07 -1.65
C LYS A 66 1.80 16.11 -1.27
#